data_AF-A0A455X6F5-F1
#
_entry.id   AF-A0A455X6F5-F1
#
_cell.length_a   1.000
_cell.length_b   1.000
_cell.length_c   1.000
_cell.angle_alpha   90.00
_cell.angle_beta   90.00
_cell.angle_gamma   90.00
#
_symmetry.space_group_name_H-M   'P 1'
#
loop_
_entity.id
_entity.type
_entity.pdbx_description
1 polymer ?
#
loop_
_entity_poly.entity_id
_entity_poly.type
_entity_poly.pdbx_seq_one_letter_code
_entity_poly.pdbx_strand_id
1 'polypeptide(L)'
;MPTLLIVDAQSVKNTDTAGSKGYDAGKKVSGIKRHIAVDTQGLPHAVAVTTAEVTDRKGALQAIRHCKANLSKIQSVLADSGYMGQPFAQGVQEILGQAVTVQIAKRSELHKFAVIPKR
;
A
#
# COMPACT_ATOMS: atom_id res chain seq x y z
N MET A 1 -6.10 4.93 -18.63
CA MET A 1 -5.59 3.89 -17.70
C MET A 1 -4.47 4.50 -16.87
N PRO A 2 -4.42 4.25 -15.56
CA PRO A 2 -3.43 4.85 -14.68
C PRO A 2 -2.03 4.34 -14.99
N THR A 3 -1.03 5.20 -14.79
CA THR A 3 0.41 4.85 -14.85
C THR A 3 1.06 4.92 -13.46
N LEU A 4 0.38 5.52 -12.49
CA LEU A 4 0.80 5.65 -11.09
C LEU A 4 -0.21 4.93 -10.18
N LEU A 5 0.30 4.10 -9.28
CA LEU A 5 -0.44 3.61 -8.11
C LEU A 5 0.03 4.32 -6.86
N ILE A 6 -0.90 4.67 -5.98
CA ILE A 6 -0.65 5.15 -4.62
C ILE A 6 -1.11 4.07 -3.68
N VAL A 7 -0.26 3.64 -2.75
CA VAL A 7 -0.53 2.50 -1.86
C VAL A 7 -0.48 2.94 -0.41
N ASP A 8 -1.50 2.53 0.34
CA ASP A 8 -1.55 2.69 1.79
C ASP A 8 -2.32 1.55 2.45
N ALA A 9 -2.19 1.43 3.77
CA ALA A 9 -2.88 0.44 4.56
C ALA A 9 -3.57 1.06 5.78
N GLN A 10 -4.68 0.45 6.19
CA GLN A 10 -5.41 0.88 7.38
C GLN A 10 -5.81 -0.31 8.24
N SER A 11 -5.41 -0.27 9.51
CA SER A 11 -5.87 -1.18 10.55
C SER A 11 -7.21 -0.72 11.09
N VAL A 12 -8.19 -1.63 11.14
CA VAL A 12 -9.54 -1.36 11.66
C VAL A 12 -9.96 -2.47 12.61
N LYS A 13 -10.66 -2.09 13.68
CA LYS A 13 -11.32 -3.07 14.55
C LYS A 13 -12.42 -3.78 13.75
N ASN A 14 -12.54 -5.08 13.94
CA ASN A 14 -13.68 -5.87 13.45
C ASN A 14 -14.61 -6.20 14.62
N THR A 15 -15.64 -7.02 14.37
CA THR A 15 -16.57 -7.45 15.40
C THR A 15 -15.88 -8.37 16.41
N ASP A 16 -16.32 -8.34 17.67
CA ASP A 16 -15.70 -9.14 18.75
C ASP A 16 -15.69 -10.65 18.44
N THR A 17 -16.74 -11.13 17.75
CA THR A 17 -16.94 -12.52 17.35
C THR A 17 -16.19 -12.93 16.08
N ALA A 18 -15.44 -12.01 15.44
CA ALA A 18 -14.71 -12.33 14.23
C ALA A 18 -13.59 -13.36 14.51
N GLY A 19 -13.64 -14.49 13.80
CA GLY A 19 -12.64 -15.56 13.92
C GLY A 19 -11.28 -15.22 13.30
N SER A 20 -11.25 -14.33 12.31
CA SER A 20 -10.01 -13.86 11.66
C SER A 20 -9.68 -12.45 12.12
N LYS A 21 -8.76 -12.34 13.09
CA LYS A 21 -8.21 -11.08 13.57
C LYS A 21 -6.76 -11.28 13.99
N GLY A 22 -6.01 -10.18 14.00
CA GLY A 22 -4.75 -10.12 14.71
C GLY A 22 -4.49 -8.71 15.22
N TYR A 23 -3.26 -8.42 15.61
CA TYR A 23 -2.94 -7.20 16.35
C TYR A 23 -1.87 -6.37 15.66
N ASP A 24 -2.22 -5.14 15.31
CA ASP A 24 -1.27 -4.12 14.88
C ASP A 24 -0.76 -3.36 16.11
N ALA A 25 0.47 -3.66 16.52
CA ALA A 25 1.10 -2.98 17.66
C ALA A 25 1.38 -1.50 17.41
N GLY A 26 1.67 -1.11 16.17
CA GLY A 26 1.95 0.28 15.80
C GLY A 26 0.71 1.17 15.86
N LYS A 27 -0.47 0.59 15.60
CA LYS A 27 -1.76 1.28 15.69
C LYS A 27 -2.55 0.95 16.95
N LYS A 28 -2.13 -0.05 17.72
CA LYS A 28 -2.85 -0.62 18.87
C LYS A 28 -4.28 -1.07 18.50
N VAL A 29 -4.40 -1.74 17.35
CA VAL A 29 -5.68 -2.21 16.82
C VAL A 29 -5.70 -3.74 16.77
N SER A 30 -6.67 -4.34 17.44
CA SER A 30 -7.04 -5.74 17.24
C SER A 30 -8.14 -5.81 16.18
N GLY A 31 -7.88 -6.51 15.08
CA GLY A 31 -8.83 -6.62 13.98
C GLY A 31 -8.18 -7.04 12.67
N ILE A 32 -8.57 -6.35 11.60
CA ILE A 32 -8.10 -6.58 10.23
C ILE A 32 -7.32 -5.36 9.72
N LYS A 33 -6.61 -5.55 8.62
CA LYS A 33 -5.93 -4.47 7.89
C LYS A 33 -6.31 -4.53 6.42
N ARG A 34 -6.74 -3.38 5.88
CA ARG A 34 -7.05 -3.20 4.45
C ARG A 34 -5.86 -2.53 3.77
N HIS A 35 -5.36 -3.14 2.72
CA HIS A 35 -4.27 -2.63 1.88
C HIS A 35 -4.88 -2.25 0.54
N ILE A 36 -4.78 -0.98 0.17
CA ILE A 36 -5.49 -0.44 -0.99
C ILE A 36 -4.48 0.30 -1.88
N ALA A 37 -4.47 -0.05 -3.17
CA ALA A 37 -3.77 0.69 -4.21
C ALA A 37 -4.80 1.46 -5.06
N VAL A 38 -4.64 2.78 -5.13
CA VAL A 38 -5.51 3.69 -5.89
C VAL A 38 -4.75 4.43 -6.97
N ASP A 39 -5.45 4.98 -7.95
CA ASP A 39 -4.87 5.96 -8.88
C ASP A 39 -4.96 7.40 -8.34
N THR A 40 -4.54 8.37 -9.15
CA THR A 40 -4.55 9.80 -8.79
C THR A 40 -5.96 10.41 -8.70
N GLN A 41 -7.00 9.70 -9.13
CA GLN A 41 -8.41 10.08 -8.95
C GLN A 41 -9.02 9.40 -7.71
N GLY A 42 -8.26 8.57 -6.99
CA GLY A 42 -8.72 7.83 -5.82
C GLY A 42 -9.51 6.57 -6.16
N LEU A 43 -9.51 6.13 -7.42
CA LEU A 43 -10.19 4.89 -7.82
C LEU A 43 -9.36 3.68 -7.39
N PRO A 44 -9.96 2.66 -6.75
CA PRO A 44 -9.23 1.47 -6.30
C PRO A 44 -8.92 0.53 -7.47
N HIS A 45 -7.67 0.07 -7.54
CA HIS A 45 -7.18 -0.87 -8.56
C HIS A 45 -6.67 -2.19 -7.99
N ALA A 46 -6.27 -2.21 -6.72
CA ALA A 46 -5.94 -3.43 -6.00
C ALA A 46 -6.32 -3.32 -4.52
N VAL A 47 -6.91 -4.39 -3.98
CA VAL A 47 -7.33 -4.45 -2.57
C VAL A 47 -6.97 -5.82 -1.99
N ALA A 48 -6.40 -5.83 -0.80
CA ALA A 48 -6.29 -7.03 0.03
C ALA A 48 -6.75 -6.70 1.46
N VAL A 49 -7.42 -7.68 2.09
CA VAL A 49 -7.78 -7.62 3.51
C VAL A 49 -7.08 -8.76 4.21
N THR A 50 -6.36 -8.44 5.28
CA THR A 50 -5.58 -9.40 6.08
C THR A 50 -5.93 -9.23 7.56
N THR A 51 -5.45 -10.15 8.39
CA THR A 51 -5.35 -9.90 9.85
C THR A 51 -4.37 -8.74 10.12
N ALA A 52 -4.57 -8.01 11.23
CA ALA A 52 -3.93 -6.70 11.43
C ALA A 52 -2.41 -6.72 11.67
N GLU A 53 -1.86 -7.86 12.09
CA GLU A 53 -0.42 -8.10 12.28
C GLU A 53 0.36 -8.18 10.96
N VAL A 54 -0.32 -8.42 9.83
CA VAL A 54 0.35 -8.41 8.53
C VAL A 54 0.89 -7.01 8.26
N THR A 55 2.16 -6.97 7.84
CA THR A 55 2.83 -5.71 7.55
C THR A 55 2.27 -5.08 6.27
N ASP A 56 2.25 -3.76 6.24
CA ASP A 56 1.71 -2.97 5.13
C ASP A 56 2.39 -3.37 3.80
N ARG A 57 3.71 -3.55 3.82
CA ARG A 57 4.51 -4.06 2.69
C ARG A 57 4.02 -5.41 2.16
N LYS A 58 3.79 -6.39 3.05
CA LYS A 58 3.35 -7.73 2.65
C LYS A 58 1.93 -7.71 2.07
N GLY A 59 1.02 -7.01 2.73
CA GLY A 59 -0.37 -6.91 2.26
C GLY A 59 -0.52 -6.13 0.96
N ALA A 60 0.25 -5.06 0.76
CA ALA A 60 0.32 -4.36 -0.51
C ALA A 60 0.81 -5.25 -1.66
N LEU A 61 1.89 -6.01 -1.45
CA LEU A 61 2.38 -6.96 -2.46
C LEU A 61 1.34 -8.06 -2.76
N GLN A 62 0.58 -8.51 -1.75
CA GLN A 62 -0.52 -9.44 -1.96
C GLN A 62 -1.62 -8.82 -2.84
N ALA A 63 -2.06 -7.59 -2.53
CA ALA A 63 -3.04 -6.86 -3.34
C ALA A 63 -2.59 -6.71 -4.79
N ILE A 64 -1.37 -6.20 -5.01
CA ILE A 64 -0.81 -5.97 -6.35
C ILE A 64 -0.71 -7.29 -7.13
N ARG A 65 -0.28 -8.38 -6.48
CA ARG A 65 -0.18 -9.70 -7.12
C ARG A 65 -1.53 -10.23 -7.59
N HIS A 66 -2.58 -10.10 -6.78
CA HIS A 66 -3.92 -10.55 -7.16
C HIS A 66 -4.48 -9.78 -8.37
N CYS A 67 -4.10 -8.52 -8.53
CA CYS A 67 -4.61 -7.63 -9.58
C CYS A 67 -3.65 -7.43 -10.76
N LYS A 68 -2.53 -8.16 -10.82
CA LYS A 68 -1.44 -7.98 -11.80
C LYS A 68 -1.93 -7.80 -13.25
N ALA A 69 -2.90 -8.60 -13.69
CA ALA A 69 -3.43 -8.56 -15.05
C ALA A 69 -3.96 -7.17 -15.44
N ASN A 70 -4.55 -6.44 -14.48
CA ASN A 70 -5.12 -5.11 -14.68
C ASN A 70 -4.12 -3.97 -14.46
N LEU A 71 -2.90 -4.28 -14.01
CA LEU A 71 -1.86 -3.31 -13.64
C LEU A 71 -0.73 -3.22 -14.66
N SER A 72 -0.91 -3.74 -15.88
CA SER A 72 0.12 -3.82 -16.92
C SER A 72 0.63 -2.46 -17.43
N LYS A 73 -0.09 -1.36 -17.17
CA LYS A 73 0.29 0.01 -17.56
C LYS A 73 0.94 0.81 -16.43
N ILE A 74 1.03 0.24 -15.22
CA ILE A 74 1.67 0.91 -14.09
C ILE A 74 3.17 1.02 -14.34
N GLN A 75 3.68 2.24 -14.19
CA GLN A 75 5.09 2.60 -14.34
C GLN A 75 5.69 3.03 -13.00
N SER A 76 4.86 3.48 -12.06
CA SER A 76 5.32 3.91 -10.75
C SER A 76 4.35 3.54 -9.63
N VAL A 77 4.90 3.27 -8.45
CA VAL A 77 4.18 3.06 -7.20
C VAL A 77 4.68 4.08 -6.19
N LEU A 78 3.77 4.90 -5.65
CA LEU A 78 4.03 5.85 -4.57
C LEU A 78 3.50 5.28 -3.26
N ALA A 79 4.30 5.33 -2.21
CA ALA A 79 3.92 4.89 -0.88
C ALA A 79 4.56 5.79 0.19
N ASP A 80 4.12 5.66 1.45
CA ASP A 80 4.70 6.42 2.56
C ASP A 80 5.97 5.75 3.14
N SER A 81 6.54 6.34 4.20
CA SER A 81 7.74 5.81 4.84
C SER A 81 7.59 4.43 5.48
N GLY A 82 6.37 3.93 5.75
CA GLY A 82 6.14 2.57 6.24
C GLY A 82 6.53 1.49 5.23
N TYR A 83 6.59 1.85 3.94
CA TYR A 83 6.96 0.99 2.82
C TYR A 83 8.44 1.07 2.44
N MET A 84 9.27 1.80 3.21
CA MET A 84 10.70 1.89 2.97
C MET A 84 11.39 0.51 2.98
N GLY A 85 12.41 0.37 2.13
CA GLY A 85 13.30 -0.78 2.09
C GLY A 85 13.33 -1.49 0.73
N GLN A 86 14.52 -2.01 0.39
CA GLN A 86 14.77 -2.76 -0.86
C GLN A 86 13.77 -3.91 -1.11
N PRO A 87 13.39 -4.73 -0.11
CA PRO A 87 12.50 -5.87 -0.36
C PRO A 87 11.13 -5.49 -0.91
N PHE A 88 10.59 -4.33 -0.53
CA PHE A 88 9.29 -3.90 -1.06
C PHE A 88 9.41 -3.46 -2.51
N ALA A 89 10.43 -2.65 -2.84
CA ALA A 89 10.68 -2.23 -4.21
C ALA A 89 10.93 -3.41 -5.16
N GLN A 90 11.74 -4.38 -4.72
CA GLN A 90 12.00 -5.61 -5.46
C GLN A 90 10.72 -6.42 -5.67
N GLY A 91 9.91 -6.62 -4.62
CA GLY A 91 8.63 -7.33 -4.75
C GLY A 91 7.66 -6.66 -5.73
N VAL A 92 7.61 -5.33 -5.77
CA VAL A 92 6.81 -4.59 -6.77
C VAL A 92 7.32 -4.86 -8.18
N GLN A 93 8.64 -4.80 -8.39
CA GLN A 93 9.28 -5.02 -9.69
C GLN A 93 9.16 -6.47 -10.18
N GLU A 94 9.20 -7.45 -9.28
CA GLU A 94 8.95 -8.86 -9.61
C GLU A 94 7.52 -9.07 -10.11
N ILE A 95 6.54 -8.37 -9.53
CA ILE A 95 5.13 -8.53 -9.90
C ILE A 95 4.81 -7.74 -11.17
N LEU A 96 5.17 -6.45 -11.22
CA LEU A 96 4.72 -5.50 -12.26
C LEU A 96 5.77 -5.25 -13.37
N GLY A 97 7.02 -5.66 -13.18
CA GLY A 97 8.10 -5.51 -14.14
C GLY A 97 9.26 -4.65 -13.61
N GLN A 98 10.47 -4.96 -14.06
CA GLN A 98 11.72 -4.34 -13.59
C GLN A 98 11.82 -2.84 -13.87
N ALA A 99 11.09 -2.34 -14.88
CA ALA A 99 11.04 -0.92 -15.21
C ALA A 99 10.18 -0.09 -14.23
N VAL A 100 9.41 -0.73 -13.36
CA VAL A 100 8.54 -0.03 -12.41
C VAL A 100 9.37 0.59 -11.30
N THR A 101 9.09 1.87 -11.03
CA THR A 101 9.76 2.64 -9.97
C THR A 101 8.92 2.68 -8.71
N VAL A 102 9.55 2.45 -7.55
CA VAL A 102 8.90 2.66 -6.25
C VAL A 102 9.42 3.95 -5.64
N GLN A 103 8.50 4.83 -5.31
CA GLN A 103 8.78 6.14 -4.74
C GLN A 103 8.23 6.21 -3.32
N ILE A 104 9.06 6.65 -2.39
CA ILE A 104 8.65 6.89 -1.01
C ILE A 104 8.41 8.38 -0.83
N ALA A 105 7.19 8.75 -0.47
CA ALA A 105 6.85 10.10 -0.07
C ALA A 105 7.60 10.44 1.24
N LYS A 106 8.57 11.35 1.15
CA LYS A 106 9.27 11.90 2.31
C LYS A 106 8.57 13.17 2.76
N ARG A 107 8.32 13.30 4.07
CA ARG A 107 8.01 14.61 4.68
C ARG A 107 9.32 15.38 4.84
N SER A 108 9.50 16.45 4.08
CA SER A 108 10.67 17.33 4.14
C SER A 108 10.62 18.33 5.31
N GLU A 109 9.44 18.63 5.86
CA GLU A 109 9.28 19.57 6.99
C GLU A 109 8.22 19.07 7.98
N LEU A 110 8.61 18.85 9.25
CA LEU A 110 7.72 18.32 10.30
C LEU A 110 6.59 19.27 10.71
N HIS A 111 6.66 20.55 10.37
CA HIS A 111 5.78 21.61 10.91
C HIS A 111 5.06 22.46 9.85
N LYS A 112 5.17 22.12 8.56
CA LYS A 112 4.46 22.81 7.47
C LYS A 112 3.82 21.80 6.53
N PHE A 113 2.55 22.03 6.21
CA PHE A 113 1.88 21.29 5.14
C PHE A 113 2.36 21.85 3.80
N ALA A 114 3.14 21.07 3.06
CA ALA A 114 3.58 21.41 1.71
C ALA A 114 2.89 20.47 0.71
N VAL A 115 2.12 21.06 -0.22
CA VAL A 115 1.51 20.30 -1.32
C VAL A 115 2.62 19.93 -2.30
N ILE A 116 2.82 18.62 -2.51
CA ILE A 116 3.72 18.14 -3.55
C ILE A 116 3.05 18.40 -4.91
N PRO A 117 3.74 19.02 -5.88
CA PRO A 117 3.20 19.25 -7.21
C PRO A 117 2.67 17.94 -7.82
N LYS A 118 1.51 18.04 -8.47
CA LYS A 118 0.89 16.91 -9.16
C LYS A 118 1.86 16.42 -10.25
N ARG A 119 2.19 15.12 -10.23
CA ARG A 119 3.06 14.46 -11.23
C ARG A 119 2.27 13.93 -12.41
#